data_AF-A0A4Z1JVB4-F1
#
_entry.id   AF-A0A4Z1JVB4-F1
#
_cell.length_a   1.000
_cell.length_b   1.000
_cell.length_c   1.000
_cell.angle_alpha   90.00
_cell.angle_beta   90.00
_cell.angle_gamma   90.00
#
_symmetry.space_group_name_H-M   'P 1'
#
loop_
_entity.id
_entity.type
_entity.pdbx_description
1 polymer ?
#
loop_
_entity_poly.entity_id
_entity_poly.type
_entity_poly.pdbx_seq_one_letter_code
_entity_poly.pdbx_strand_id
1 'polypeptide(L)'
;MLKRPAAAGMSSSMGLAKKQRRTKPVVKDYMSLSKDDLISKKIHLEVVQLLMDLRGAYQQLQVEYRQTKQDLIDKEVEAEEYFEEFEKLKYELPDMEQLEVKIAKNEKLIDLLIKDNEDYKETCYDHKKENDELKILNEENARNIHGSRRKLRKQQAEQIQEVMRSAIGVQIKWAPSCKTSGKPWSYTCIVPSADVFYTLFNMDAAAELGAKKQWKQKKISINDFRDIVGKCFVNIRYNSWELVDKNVILRWDAGANSFTVSGKYGVSAMAYLE
;
A
#
# COMPACT_ATOMS: atom_id res chain seq x y z
N MET A 1 0.37 -25.63 -3.77
CA MET A 1 0.38 -27.08 -3.47
C MET A 1 0.03 -27.25 -1.99
N LEU A 2 -1.22 -27.58 -1.68
CA LEU A 2 -1.67 -27.86 -0.30
C LEU A 2 -2.23 -29.28 -0.29
N LYS A 3 -1.57 -30.17 0.47
CA LYS A 3 -1.92 -31.58 0.65
C LYS A 3 -3.22 -31.69 1.45
N ARG A 4 -4.22 -32.38 0.89
CA ARG A 4 -5.43 -32.82 1.61
C ARG A 4 -5.06 -33.98 2.56
N PRO A 5 -5.59 -34.05 3.79
CA PRO A 5 -5.49 -35.24 4.60
C PRO A 5 -6.53 -36.28 4.15
N ALA A 6 -6.10 -37.54 4.17
CA ALA A 6 -6.89 -38.71 3.85
C ALA A 6 -7.95 -38.95 4.93
N ALA A 7 -9.21 -39.13 4.51
CA ALA A 7 -10.28 -39.60 5.37
C ALA A 7 -10.08 -41.09 5.65
N ALA A 8 -9.80 -41.42 6.91
CA ALA A 8 -9.79 -42.79 7.40
C ALA A 8 -11.23 -43.30 7.51
N GLY A 9 -11.51 -44.39 6.81
CA GLY A 9 -12.75 -45.14 6.98
C GLY A 9 -12.75 -45.87 8.32
N MET A 10 -13.84 -45.72 9.06
CA MET A 10 -14.25 -46.64 10.12
C MET A 10 -15.75 -46.90 9.88
N SER A 11 -16.12 -48.10 9.42
CA SER A 11 -16.23 -49.33 10.20
C SER A 11 -17.37 -49.25 11.23
N SER A 12 -18.52 -49.83 10.86
CA SER A 12 -19.29 -50.74 11.72
C SER A 12 -20.54 -51.17 10.95
N SER A 13 -20.43 -52.26 10.19
CA SER A 13 -21.61 -52.99 9.73
C SER A 13 -22.18 -53.76 10.92
N MET A 14 -23.19 -53.18 11.58
CA MET A 14 -24.01 -53.90 12.54
C MET A 14 -24.69 -55.06 11.82
N GLY A 15 -24.14 -56.27 12.01
CA GLY A 15 -24.70 -57.50 11.49
C GLY A 15 -26.10 -57.69 12.03
N LEU A 16 -27.07 -57.79 11.12
CA LEU A 16 -28.46 -58.16 11.43
C LEU A 16 -28.46 -59.48 12.21
N ALA A 17 -28.90 -59.43 13.46
CA ALA A 17 -29.12 -60.59 14.30
C ALA A 17 -30.06 -61.56 13.56
N LYS A 18 -29.52 -62.75 13.25
CA LYS A 18 -30.27 -63.83 12.60
C LYS A 18 -31.42 -64.23 13.52
N LYS A 19 -32.65 -63.87 13.12
CA LYS A 19 -33.89 -64.33 13.77
C LYS A 19 -33.86 -65.85 13.86
N GLN A 20 -33.77 -66.34 15.10
CA GLN A 20 -33.85 -67.76 15.43
C GLN A 20 -35.19 -68.29 14.92
N ARG A 21 -35.12 -69.28 14.03
CA ARG A 21 -36.31 -69.94 13.46
C ARG A 21 -37.11 -70.56 14.60
N ARG A 22 -38.32 -70.03 14.84
CA ARG A 22 -39.33 -70.67 15.68
C ARG A 22 -39.58 -72.09 15.15
N THR A 23 -39.19 -73.08 15.94
CA THR A 23 -39.60 -74.46 15.77
C THR A 23 -41.13 -74.53 15.86
N LYS A 24 -41.74 -75.23 14.91
CA LYS A 24 -43.19 -75.46 14.86
C LYS A 24 -43.61 -76.21 16.13
N PRO A 25 -44.77 -75.92 16.73
CA PRO A 25 -45.26 -76.68 17.87
C PRO A 25 -45.58 -78.12 17.43
N VAL A 26 -44.89 -79.08 18.04
CA VAL A 26 -45.02 -80.54 17.81
C VAL A 26 -46.33 -81.09 18.41
N VAL A 27 -47.23 -80.25 18.92
CA VAL A 27 -48.37 -80.67 19.75
C VAL A 27 -49.69 -80.81 18.97
N LYS A 28 -49.65 -81.08 17.66
CA LYS A 28 -50.90 -81.17 16.87
C LYS A 28 -51.47 -82.59 16.66
N ASP A 29 -50.73 -83.65 16.98
CA ASP A 29 -51.13 -85.01 16.55
C ASP A 29 -51.60 -85.98 17.65
N TYR A 30 -51.82 -85.52 18.90
CA TYR A 30 -52.14 -86.43 20.02
C TYR A 30 -53.57 -86.34 20.60
N MET A 31 -54.50 -85.64 19.97
CA MET A 31 -55.83 -85.36 20.57
C MET A 31 -56.93 -86.42 20.32
N SER A 32 -56.61 -87.63 19.86
CA SER A 32 -57.63 -88.66 19.66
C SER A 32 -57.14 -90.07 20.01
N LEU A 33 -56.90 -90.31 21.29
CA LEU A 33 -56.73 -91.66 21.84
C LEU A 33 -58.07 -92.16 22.40
N SER A 34 -58.54 -93.30 21.89
CA SER A 34 -59.74 -94.01 22.33
C SER A 34 -59.54 -94.58 23.75
N LYS A 35 -60.60 -94.59 24.55
CA LYS A 35 -60.58 -94.99 25.96
C LYS A 35 -60.12 -96.44 26.18
N ASP A 36 -60.27 -97.29 25.15
CA ASP A 36 -60.02 -98.73 25.23
C ASP A 36 -58.57 -99.14 24.87
N ASP A 37 -57.80 -98.27 24.20
CA ASP A 37 -56.38 -98.55 23.89
C ASP A 37 -55.45 -98.33 25.09
N LEU A 38 -55.92 -97.67 26.15
CA LEU A 38 -55.12 -97.34 27.34
C LEU A 38 -54.71 -98.56 28.20
N ILE A 39 -55.24 -99.76 27.91
CA ILE A 39 -55.07 -100.94 28.78
C ILE A 39 -53.86 -101.81 28.37
N SER A 40 -53.24 -101.57 27.21
CA SER A 40 -51.95 -102.20 26.90
C SER A 40 -50.84 -101.55 27.72
N LYS A 41 -50.09 -102.33 28.52
CA LYS A 41 -48.96 -101.84 29.34
C LYS A 41 -47.93 -101.00 28.56
N LYS A 42 -47.82 -101.21 27.24
CA LYS A 42 -46.94 -100.44 26.35
C LYS A 42 -47.44 -98.99 26.16
N ILE A 43 -48.75 -98.78 26.18
CA ILE A 43 -49.42 -97.48 25.98
C ILE A 43 -49.31 -96.61 27.24
N HIS A 44 -49.36 -97.20 28.43
CA HIS A 44 -49.19 -96.43 29.67
C HIS A 44 -47.80 -95.77 29.79
N LEU A 45 -46.73 -96.43 29.34
CA LEU A 45 -45.37 -95.86 29.40
C LEU A 45 -45.22 -94.67 28.44
N GLU A 46 -45.78 -94.77 27.23
CA GLU A 46 -45.81 -93.68 26.25
C GLU A 46 -46.62 -92.48 26.74
N VAL A 47 -47.77 -92.72 27.41
CA VAL A 47 -48.58 -91.67 28.01
C VAL A 47 -47.84 -90.96 29.16
N VAL A 48 -47.12 -91.69 30.02
CA VAL A 48 -46.32 -91.08 31.09
C VAL A 48 -45.16 -90.24 30.51
N GLN A 49 -44.47 -90.73 29.48
CA GLN A 49 -43.42 -89.98 28.79
C GLN A 49 -43.97 -88.69 28.18
N LEU A 50 -45.12 -88.75 27.50
CA LEU A 50 -45.80 -87.58 26.94
C LEU A 50 -46.19 -86.55 28.01
N LEU A 51 -46.69 -87.00 29.17
CA LEU A 51 -47.00 -86.09 30.29
C LEU A 51 -45.73 -85.45 30.89
N MET A 52 -44.63 -86.19 30.97
CA MET A 52 -43.34 -85.65 31.42
C MET A 52 -42.78 -84.62 30.43
N ASP A 53 -42.84 -84.92 29.12
CA ASP A 53 -42.42 -84.02 28.05
C ASP A 53 -43.30 -82.77 28.02
N LEU A 54 -44.63 -82.92 28.16
CA LEU A 54 -45.58 -81.81 28.24
C LEU A 54 -45.31 -80.92 29.46
N ARG A 55 -45.06 -81.53 30.63
CA ARG A 55 -44.68 -80.79 31.83
C ARG A 55 -43.36 -80.04 31.64
N GLY A 56 -42.37 -80.67 31.01
CA GLY A 56 -41.09 -80.05 30.67
C GLY A 56 -41.26 -78.86 29.73
N ALA A 57 -42.04 -79.03 28.66
CA ALA A 57 -42.36 -77.97 27.70
C ALA A 57 -43.13 -76.81 28.36
N TYR A 58 -44.09 -77.12 29.25
CA TYR A 58 -44.83 -76.09 30.00
C TYR A 58 -43.91 -75.31 30.94
N GLN A 59 -42.97 -75.98 31.62
CA GLN A 59 -41.98 -75.32 32.46
C GLN A 59 -41.03 -74.43 31.64
N GLN A 60 -40.57 -74.89 30.48
CA GLN A 60 -39.76 -74.08 29.55
C GLN A 60 -40.54 -72.84 29.08
N LEU A 61 -41.81 -73.01 28.67
CA LEU A 61 -42.66 -71.90 28.26
C LEU A 61 -42.86 -70.88 29.39
N GLN A 62 -43.01 -71.32 30.64
CA GLN A 62 -43.09 -70.42 31.79
C GLN A 62 -41.78 -69.65 32.05
N VAL A 63 -40.62 -70.24 31.74
CA VAL A 63 -39.33 -69.57 31.83
C VAL A 63 -39.19 -68.55 30.70
N GLU A 64 -39.47 -68.93 29.46
CA GLU A 64 -39.43 -68.02 28.30
C GLU A 64 -40.40 -66.85 28.46
N TYR A 65 -41.61 -67.09 28.97
CA TYR A 65 -42.58 -66.04 29.25
C TYR A 65 -42.04 -65.05 30.29
N ARG A 66 -41.40 -65.54 31.37
CA ARG A 66 -40.77 -64.67 32.38
C ARG A 66 -39.61 -63.87 31.81
N GLN A 67 -38.76 -64.50 30.99
CA GLN A 67 -37.66 -63.81 30.32
C GLN A 67 -38.18 -62.71 29.39
N THR A 68 -39.12 -63.04 28.51
CA THR A 68 -39.71 -62.09 27.56
C THR A 68 -40.38 -60.93 28.29
N LYS A 69 -41.04 -61.20 29.42
CA LYS A 69 -41.65 -60.16 30.27
C LYS A 69 -40.59 -59.24 30.87
N GLN A 70 -39.46 -59.79 31.35
CA GLN A 70 -38.36 -58.99 31.89
C GLN A 70 -37.71 -58.15 30.79
N ASP A 71 -37.41 -58.74 29.64
CA ASP A 71 -36.83 -58.03 28.49
C ASP A 71 -37.74 -56.87 28.03
N LEU A 72 -39.07 -57.03 28.11
CA LEU A 72 -40.03 -55.98 27.81
C LEU A 72 -39.98 -54.83 28.83
N ILE A 73 -39.88 -55.15 30.12
CA ILE A 73 -39.71 -54.15 31.18
C ILE A 73 -38.38 -53.39 31.01
N ASP A 74 -37.28 -54.10 30.74
CA ASP A 74 -35.97 -53.48 30.53
C ASP A 74 -35.98 -52.53 29.32
N LYS A 75 -36.74 -52.87 28.26
CA LYS A 75 -36.93 -52.00 27.09
C LYS A 75 -37.83 -50.81 27.35
N GLU A 76 -38.83 -50.93 28.23
CA GLU A 76 -39.66 -49.81 28.67
C GLU A 76 -38.81 -48.80 29.46
N VAL A 77 -37.96 -49.28 30.38
CA VAL A 77 -37.03 -48.41 31.14
C VAL A 77 -36.04 -47.71 30.21
N GLU A 78 -35.43 -48.43 29.27
CA GLU A 78 -34.51 -47.83 28.29
C GLU A 78 -35.22 -46.74 27.44
N ALA A 79 -36.48 -46.95 27.07
CA ALA A 79 -37.26 -45.96 26.33
C ALA A 79 -37.58 -44.71 27.17
N GLU A 80 -37.83 -44.87 28.48
CA GLU A 80 -38.01 -43.75 29.41
C GLU A 80 -36.71 -42.96 29.59
N GLU A 81 -35.55 -43.62 29.72
CA GLU A 81 -34.25 -42.95 29.80
C GLU A 81 -33.97 -42.10 28.54
N TYR A 82 -34.20 -42.64 27.34
CA TYR A 82 -34.06 -41.85 26.11
C TYR A 82 -35.05 -40.69 26.03
N PHE A 83 -36.26 -40.84 26.56
CA PHE A 83 -37.24 -39.77 26.59
C PHE A 83 -36.83 -38.64 27.53
N GLU A 84 -36.30 -38.96 28.72
CA GLU A 84 -35.76 -37.97 29.65
C GLU A 84 -34.54 -37.23 29.07
N GLU A 85 -33.62 -37.95 28.41
CA GLU A 85 -32.49 -37.34 27.71
C GLU A 85 -32.95 -36.42 26.58
N PHE A 86 -33.98 -36.81 25.82
CA PHE A 86 -34.55 -36.01 24.75
C PHE A 86 -35.19 -34.72 25.27
N GLU A 87 -35.98 -34.80 26.36
CA GLU A 87 -36.55 -33.60 26.99
C GLU A 87 -35.45 -32.70 27.57
N LYS A 88 -34.40 -33.26 28.18
CA LYS A 88 -33.26 -32.46 28.65
C LYS A 88 -32.59 -31.71 27.50
N LEU A 89 -32.33 -32.37 26.37
CA LEU A 89 -31.75 -31.76 25.18
C LEU A 89 -32.64 -30.65 24.58
N LYS A 90 -33.95 -30.82 24.65
CA LYS A 90 -34.92 -29.80 24.19
C LYS A 90 -34.85 -28.50 24.99
N TYR A 91 -34.50 -28.57 26.28
CA TYR A 91 -34.27 -27.38 27.12
C TYR A 91 -32.86 -26.78 26.95
N GLU A 92 -31.86 -27.61 26.64
CA GLU A 92 -30.48 -27.14 26.39
C GLU A 92 -30.32 -26.48 25.01
N LEU A 93 -31.15 -26.85 24.04
CA LEU A 93 -31.16 -26.19 22.74
C LEU A 93 -31.65 -24.75 22.92
N PRO A 94 -30.78 -23.75 22.64
CA PRO A 94 -31.20 -22.37 22.71
C PRO A 94 -32.38 -22.17 21.79
N ASP A 95 -33.36 -21.43 22.31
CA ASP A 95 -34.59 -21.08 21.61
C ASP A 95 -34.26 -20.63 20.18
N MET A 96 -34.66 -21.44 19.20
CA MET A 96 -34.37 -21.23 17.79
C MET A 96 -34.86 -19.84 17.34
N GLU A 97 -35.95 -19.36 17.92
CA GLU A 97 -36.48 -18.02 17.67
C GLU A 97 -35.48 -16.92 18.06
N GLN A 98 -34.76 -17.09 19.18
CA GLN A 98 -33.73 -16.13 19.60
C GLN A 98 -32.53 -16.12 18.66
N LEU A 99 -32.18 -17.28 18.09
CA LEU A 99 -31.10 -17.39 17.13
C LEU A 99 -31.48 -16.65 15.83
N GLU A 100 -32.71 -16.86 15.34
CA GLU A 100 -33.24 -16.17 14.15
C GLU A 100 -33.26 -14.65 14.33
N VAL A 101 -33.70 -14.16 15.49
CA VAL A 101 -33.68 -12.72 15.80
C VAL A 101 -32.26 -12.16 15.81
N LYS A 102 -31.27 -12.92 16.31
CA LYS A 102 -29.86 -12.52 16.29
C LYS A 102 -29.29 -12.51 14.86
N ILE A 103 -29.63 -13.51 14.06
CA ILE A 103 -29.22 -13.58 12.65
C ILE A 103 -29.75 -12.35 11.89
N ALA A 104 -31.04 -12.06 12.00
CA ALA A 104 -31.65 -10.90 11.35
C ALA A 104 -31.06 -9.55 11.80
N LYS A 105 -30.66 -9.42 13.07
CA LYS A 105 -29.95 -8.22 13.57
C LYS A 105 -28.55 -8.09 12.96
N ASN A 106 -27.83 -9.20 12.87
CA ASN A 106 -26.48 -9.21 12.30
C ASN A 106 -26.49 -8.95 10.79
N GLU A 107 -27.47 -9.48 10.06
CA GLU A 107 -27.67 -9.18 8.63
C GLU A 107 -27.85 -7.69 8.39
N LYS A 108 -28.74 -7.03 9.15
CA LYS A 108 -28.93 -5.57 9.07
C LYS A 108 -27.65 -4.79 9.38
N LEU A 109 -26.87 -5.25 10.36
CA LEU A 109 -25.60 -4.62 10.71
C LEU A 109 -24.57 -4.77 9.58
N ILE A 110 -24.52 -5.93 8.93
CA ILE A 110 -23.66 -6.17 7.77
C ILE A 110 -24.04 -5.23 6.62
N ASP A 111 -25.32 -5.08 6.31
CA ASP A 111 -25.78 -4.18 5.25
C ASP A 111 -25.39 -2.72 5.51
N LEU A 112 -25.52 -2.26 6.76
CA LEU A 112 -25.07 -0.92 7.17
C LEU A 112 -23.57 -0.76 6.99
N LEU A 113 -22.77 -1.74 7.42
CA LEU A 113 -21.32 -1.71 7.27
C LEU A 113 -20.87 -1.74 5.81
N ILE A 114 -21.60 -2.45 4.93
CA ILE A 114 -21.31 -2.45 3.50
C ILE A 114 -21.55 -1.05 2.93
N LYS A 115 -22.68 -0.43 3.26
CA LYS A 115 -23.01 0.92 2.81
C LYS A 115 -21.97 1.95 3.28
N ASP A 116 -21.61 1.95 4.56
CA ASP A 116 -20.62 2.88 5.11
C ASP A 116 -19.24 2.70 4.43
N ASN A 117 -18.87 1.46 4.07
CA ASN A 117 -17.65 1.20 3.32
C ASN A 117 -17.71 1.68 1.87
N GLU A 118 -18.88 1.67 1.23
CA GLU A 118 -19.06 2.23 -0.11
C GLU A 118 -18.94 3.75 -0.08
N ASP A 119 -19.62 4.41 0.86
CA ASP A 119 -19.53 5.87 1.07
C ASP A 119 -18.09 6.30 1.39
N TYR A 120 -17.38 5.51 2.22
CA TYR A 120 -15.96 5.75 2.50
C TYR A 120 -15.07 5.63 1.25
N LYS A 121 -15.34 4.66 0.36
CA LYS A 121 -14.58 4.52 -0.88
C LYS A 121 -14.79 5.69 -1.84
N GLU A 122 -16.01 6.21 -1.92
CA GLU A 122 -16.34 7.38 -2.75
C GLU A 122 -15.60 8.62 -2.25
N THR A 123 -15.66 8.91 -0.94
CA THR A 123 -14.91 10.03 -0.34
C THR A 123 -13.39 9.90 -0.51
N CYS A 124 -12.84 8.67 -0.44
CA CYS A 124 -11.43 8.43 -0.74
C CYS A 124 -11.06 8.74 -2.19
N TYR A 125 -11.97 8.45 -3.14
CA TYR A 125 -11.76 8.75 -4.55
C TYR A 125 -11.75 10.27 -4.79
N ASP A 126 -12.69 11.01 -4.19
CA ASP A 126 -12.77 12.46 -4.30
C ASP A 126 -11.54 13.15 -3.73
N HIS A 127 -11.10 12.77 -2.53
CA HIS A 127 -9.86 13.30 -1.94
C HIS A 127 -8.62 12.99 -2.78
N LYS A 128 -8.57 11.83 -3.44
CA LYS A 128 -7.46 11.49 -4.34
C LYS A 128 -7.45 12.43 -5.55
N LYS A 129 -8.62 12.68 -6.13
CA LYS A 129 -8.79 13.61 -7.26
C LYS A 129 -8.37 15.04 -6.89
N GLU A 130 -8.81 15.53 -5.73
CA GLU A 130 -8.43 16.87 -5.23
C GLU A 130 -6.90 16.98 -5.02
N ASN A 131 -6.27 15.94 -4.49
CA ASN A 131 -4.81 15.91 -4.33
C ASN A 131 -4.07 15.94 -5.67
N ASP A 132 -4.57 15.22 -6.67
CA ASP A 132 -3.99 15.24 -8.02
C ASP A 132 -4.13 16.64 -8.66
N GLU A 133 -5.28 17.32 -8.47
CA GLU A 133 -5.50 18.69 -8.93
C GLU A 133 -4.56 19.71 -8.23
N LEU A 134 -4.40 19.59 -6.90
CA LEU A 134 -3.48 20.45 -6.13
C LEU A 134 -2.02 20.27 -6.55
N LYS A 135 -1.63 19.04 -6.92
CA LYS A 135 -0.28 18.76 -7.41
C LYS A 135 0.01 19.49 -8.72
N ILE A 136 -0.94 19.46 -9.66
CA ILE A 136 -0.83 20.17 -10.94
C ILE A 136 -0.71 21.68 -10.71
N LEU A 137 -1.56 22.24 -9.85
CA LEU A 137 -1.54 23.66 -9.51
C LEU A 137 -0.19 24.09 -8.90
N ASN A 138 0.38 23.27 -8.02
CA ASN A 138 1.67 23.56 -7.40
C ASN A 138 2.82 23.55 -8.42
N GLU A 139 2.81 22.62 -9.37
CA GLU A 139 3.79 22.56 -10.46
C GLU A 139 3.68 23.77 -11.41
N GLU A 140 2.47 24.26 -11.68
CA GLU A 140 2.26 25.50 -12.44
C GLU A 140 2.74 26.74 -11.70
N ASN A 141 2.44 26.85 -10.40
CA ASN A 141 2.92 27.95 -9.56
C ASN A 141 4.45 27.96 -9.46
N ALA A 142 5.09 26.79 -9.34
CA ALA A 142 6.54 26.67 -9.34
C ALA A 142 7.15 27.19 -10.67
N ARG A 143 6.54 26.83 -11.81
CA ARG A 143 6.95 27.34 -13.13
C ARG A 143 6.79 28.86 -13.24
N ASN A 144 5.68 29.41 -12.77
CA ASN A 144 5.40 30.85 -12.77
C ASN A 144 6.38 31.64 -11.89
N ILE A 145 6.66 31.16 -10.67
CA ILE A 145 7.63 31.77 -9.75
C ILE A 145 9.03 31.76 -10.38
N HIS A 146 9.44 30.64 -10.98
CA HIS A 146 10.74 30.54 -11.63
C HIS A 146 10.86 31.52 -12.81
N GLY A 147 9.82 31.62 -13.64
CA GLY A 147 9.74 32.58 -14.75
C GLY A 147 9.84 34.03 -14.28
N SER A 148 9.09 34.41 -13.26
CA SER A 148 9.11 35.76 -12.69
C SER A 148 10.45 36.12 -12.06
N ARG A 149 11.06 35.20 -11.29
CA ARG A 149 12.42 35.38 -10.74
C ARG A 149 13.47 35.57 -11.85
N ARG A 150 13.38 34.80 -12.95
CA ARG A 150 14.28 34.96 -14.10
C ARG A 150 14.17 36.34 -14.75
N LYS A 151 12.95 36.86 -14.91
CA LYS A 151 12.73 38.22 -15.43
C LYS A 151 13.32 39.29 -14.50
N LEU A 152 13.09 39.18 -13.20
CA LEU A 152 13.63 40.11 -12.20
C LEU A 152 15.17 40.14 -12.20
N ARG A 153 15.81 38.96 -12.25
CA ARG A 153 17.28 38.87 -12.29
C ARG A 153 17.87 39.53 -13.54
N LYS A 154 17.22 39.38 -14.70
CA LYS A 154 17.64 40.03 -15.94
C LYS A 154 17.54 41.56 -15.84
N GLN A 155 16.43 42.06 -15.32
CA GLN A 155 16.25 43.50 -15.10
C GLN A 155 17.31 44.08 -14.15
N GLN A 156 17.62 43.37 -13.05
CA GLN A 156 18.67 43.77 -12.13
C GLN A 156 20.06 43.74 -12.78
N ALA A 157 20.35 42.73 -13.62
CA ALA A 157 21.60 42.65 -14.37
C ALA A 157 21.74 43.82 -15.36
N GLU A 158 20.69 44.14 -16.13
CA GLU A 158 20.67 45.28 -17.07
C GLU A 158 20.91 46.62 -16.35
N GLN A 159 20.29 46.83 -15.18
CA GLN A 159 20.52 48.03 -14.37
C GLN A 159 21.98 48.13 -13.91
N ILE A 160 22.56 47.04 -13.40
CA ILE A 160 23.96 47.02 -12.94
C ILE A 160 24.92 47.22 -14.12
N GLN A 161 24.60 46.65 -15.29
CA GLN A 161 25.37 46.84 -16.52
C GLN A 161 25.44 48.32 -16.91
N GLU A 162 24.33 49.04 -16.84
CA GLU A 162 24.27 50.47 -17.17
C GLU A 162 25.02 51.35 -16.16
N VAL A 163 24.88 51.04 -14.86
CA VAL A 163 25.62 51.72 -13.78
C VAL A 163 27.13 51.48 -13.95
N MET A 164 27.53 50.24 -14.22
CA MET A 164 28.93 49.87 -14.45
C MET A 164 29.51 50.61 -15.67
N ARG A 165 28.79 50.63 -16.81
CA ARG A 165 29.21 51.35 -18.02
C ARG A 165 29.44 52.83 -17.73
N SER A 166 28.49 53.45 -17.02
CA SER A 166 28.54 54.86 -16.65
C SER A 166 29.72 55.17 -15.71
N ALA A 167 29.92 54.34 -14.69
CA ALA A 167 31.00 54.50 -13.72
C ALA A 167 32.38 54.35 -14.36
N ILE A 168 32.56 53.37 -15.26
CA ILE A 168 33.81 53.22 -16.03
C ILE A 168 34.03 54.44 -16.92
N GLY A 169 32.98 54.93 -17.61
CA GLY A 169 33.05 56.15 -18.42
C GLY A 169 33.56 57.37 -17.64
N VAL A 170 33.10 57.55 -16.39
CA VAL A 170 33.55 58.65 -15.51
C VAL A 170 35.02 58.51 -15.10
N GLN A 171 35.54 57.28 -14.99
CA GLN A 171 36.96 57.05 -14.67
C GLN A 171 37.90 57.30 -15.86
N ILE A 172 37.39 57.24 -17.09
CA ILE A 172 38.15 57.48 -18.32
C ILE A 172 38.39 59.00 -18.46
N LYS A 173 39.50 59.45 -17.86
CA LYS A 173 39.98 60.85 -17.90
C LYS A 173 41.35 60.94 -18.55
N TRP A 174 41.68 62.13 -19.07
CA TRP A 174 42.98 62.41 -19.65
C TRP A 174 44.09 62.10 -18.63
N ALA A 175 45.12 61.39 -19.08
CA ALA A 175 46.38 61.29 -18.38
C ALA A 175 47.51 61.13 -19.42
N PRO A 176 48.72 61.65 -19.16
CA PRO A 176 49.84 61.46 -20.08
C PRO A 176 50.13 59.99 -20.41
N SER A 177 49.94 59.08 -19.44
CA SER A 177 50.15 57.64 -19.61
C SER A 177 49.20 56.98 -20.62
N CYS A 178 48.04 57.60 -20.92
CA CYS A 178 47.07 57.10 -21.89
C CYS A 178 47.62 57.04 -23.33
N LYS A 179 48.72 57.75 -23.64
CA LYS A 179 49.36 57.75 -24.96
C LYS A 179 50.28 56.55 -25.20
N THR A 180 50.92 56.02 -24.17
CA THR A 180 51.99 55.02 -24.33
C THR A 180 51.61 53.66 -23.76
N SER A 181 51.22 53.59 -22.49
CA SER A 181 51.05 52.33 -21.75
C SER A 181 49.62 52.07 -21.28
N GLY A 182 48.72 53.02 -21.55
CA GLY A 182 47.38 53.06 -20.99
C GLY A 182 47.40 53.44 -19.51
N LYS A 183 46.23 53.77 -18.97
CA LYS A 183 46.02 54.02 -17.54
C LYS A 183 45.15 52.90 -16.95
N PRO A 184 45.54 52.32 -15.81
CA PRO A 184 44.70 51.32 -15.16
C PRO A 184 43.40 51.94 -14.67
N TRP A 185 42.33 51.16 -14.72
CA TRP A 185 41.03 51.47 -14.12
C TRP A 185 40.54 50.27 -13.32
N SER A 186 39.68 50.54 -12.34
CA SER A 186 39.08 49.52 -11.49
C SER A 186 37.70 49.96 -11.05
N TYR A 187 36.71 49.10 -11.28
CA TYR A 187 35.34 49.31 -10.86
C TYR A 187 34.92 48.17 -9.93
N THR A 188 34.36 48.51 -8.77
CA THR A 188 33.84 47.54 -7.81
C THR A 188 32.36 47.81 -7.58
N CYS A 189 31.55 46.75 -7.57
CA CYS A 189 30.11 46.83 -7.40
C CYS A 189 29.62 45.70 -6.48
N ILE A 190 28.64 46.02 -5.64
CA ILE A 190 27.92 45.05 -4.82
C ILE A 190 26.63 44.68 -5.57
N VAL A 191 26.34 43.39 -5.63
CA VAL A 191 25.21 42.82 -6.35
C VAL A 191 24.18 42.27 -5.36
N PRO A 192 22.87 42.38 -5.61
CA PRO A 192 21.85 41.84 -4.71
C PRO A 192 21.95 40.32 -4.49
N SER A 193 22.41 39.57 -5.49
CA SER A 193 22.59 38.12 -5.40
C SER A 193 23.63 37.61 -6.41
N ALA A 194 24.26 36.47 -6.11
CA ALA A 194 25.20 35.81 -7.02
C ALA A 194 24.58 35.46 -8.38
N ASP A 195 23.30 35.07 -8.42
CA ASP A 195 22.62 34.77 -9.69
C ASP A 195 22.59 35.97 -10.64
N VAL A 196 22.40 37.19 -10.11
CA VAL A 196 22.42 38.42 -10.91
C VAL A 196 23.81 38.66 -11.48
N PHE A 197 24.86 38.37 -10.72
CA PHE A 197 26.23 38.43 -11.21
C PHE A 197 26.50 37.43 -12.33
N TYR A 198 26.10 36.15 -12.16
CA TYR A 198 26.26 35.16 -13.22
C TYR A 198 25.41 35.49 -14.45
N THR A 199 24.20 36.02 -14.25
CA THR A 199 23.33 36.50 -15.34
C THR A 199 23.98 37.68 -16.09
N LEU A 200 24.55 38.64 -15.36
CA LEU A 200 25.22 39.81 -15.92
C LEU A 200 26.36 39.42 -16.86
N PHE A 201 27.20 38.46 -16.46
CA PHE A 201 28.34 38.03 -17.28
C PHE A 201 28.03 36.83 -18.20
N ASN A 202 26.76 36.49 -18.42
CA ASN A 202 26.32 35.34 -19.23
C ASN A 202 27.03 34.03 -18.85
N MET A 203 27.25 33.80 -17.55
CA MET A 203 27.85 32.59 -17.02
C MET A 203 26.78 31.63 -16.49
N ASP A 204 27.02 30.33 -16.62
CA ASP A 204 26.11 29.32 -16.07
C ASP A 204 26.30 29.20 -14.55
N ALA A 205 25.32 29.72 -13.80
CA ALA A 205 25.31 29.67 -12.35
C ALA A 205 25.35 28.22 -11.82
N ALA A 206 24.71 27.26 -12.50
CA ALA A 206 24.67 25.88 -12.03
C ALA A 206 26.04 25.21 -12.13
N ALA A 207 26.75 25.43 -13.24
CA ALA A 207 28.09 24.91 -13.44
C ALA A 207 29.10 25.54 -12.46
N GLU A 208 28.99 26.86 -12.23
CA GLU A 208 29.97 27.61 -11.43
C GLU A 208 29.72 27.50 -9.92
N LEU A 209 28.46 27.39 -9.46
CA LEU A 209 28.13 27.11 -8.06
C LEU A 209 28.35 25.64 -7.67
N GLY A 210 28.16 24.72 -8.62
CA GLY A 210 28.40 23.29 -8.41
C GLY A 210 29.88 22.90 -8.41
N ALA A 211 30.76 23.79 -8.88
CA ALA A 211 32.20 23.55 -8.87
C ALA A 211 32.72 23.52 -7.42
N LYS A 212 33.44 22.45 -7.04
CA LYS A 212 34.06 22.28 -5.71
C LYS A 212 34.97 23.44 -5.28
N LYS A 213 35.44 24.27 -6.22
CA LYS A 213 36.29 25.43 -5.95
C LYS A 213 35.80 26.62 -6.76
N GLN A 214 35.18 27.58 -6.08
CA GLN A 214 34.84 28.86 -6.67
C GLN A 214 36.12 29.58 -7.14
N TRP A 215 36.11 30.08 -8.36
CA TRP A 215 37.21 30.88 -8.88
C TRP A 215 37.17 32.27 -8.23
N LYS A 216 38.35 32.79 -7.87
CA LYS A 216 38.49 34.15 -7.33
C LYS A 216 38.71 35.19 -8.41
N GLN A 217 39.29 34.78 -9.53
CA GLN A 217 39.64 35.66 -10.65
C GLN A 217 39.47 34.94 -11.99
N LYS A 218 38.83 35.61 -12.95
CA LYS A 218 38.63 35.15 -14.32
C LYS A 218 39.08 36.24 -15.29
N LYS A 219 39.72 35.86 -16.38
CA LYS A 219 40.06 36.78 -17.47
C LYS A 219 38.95 36.68 -18.52
N ILE A 220 38.37 37.81 -18.86
CA ILE A 220 37.33 37.93 -19.89
C ILE A 220 37.95 38.66 -21.08
N SER A 221 37.73 38.18 -22.30
CA SER A 221 38.24 38.88 -23.48
C SER A 221 37.58 40.25 -23.60
N ILE A 222 38.28 41.23 -24.18
CA ILE A 222 37.70 42.56 -24.32
C ILE A 222 36.45 42.57 -25.21
N ASN A 223 36.34 41.64 -26.16
CA ASN A 223 35.18 41.50 -27.02
C ASN A 223 33.97 41.00 -26.22
N ASP A 224 34.13 39.92 -25.45
CA ASP A 224 33.05 39.42 -24.58
C ASP A 224 32.63 40.49 -23.56
N PHE A 225 33.59 41.24 -23.02
CA PHE A 225 33.30 42.34 -22.11
C PHE A 225 32.50 43.45 -22.79
N ARG A 226 32.79 43.77 -24.06
CA ARG A 226 32.02 44.75 -24.85
C ARG A 226 30.64 44.23 -25.20
N ASP A 227 30.46 42.94 -25.44
CA ASP A 227 29.15 42.34 -25.68
C ASP A 227 28.30 42.34 -24.40
N ILE A 228 28.94 42.10 -23.25
CA ILE A 228 28.29 42.09 -21.94
C ILE A 228 27.98 43.50 -21.45
N VAL A 229 28.94 44.43 -21.47
CA VAL A 229 28.81 45.76 -20.84
C VAL A 229 28.42 46.84 -21.85
N GLY A 230 28.64 46.61 -23.14
CA GLY A 230 28.54 47.63 -24.18
C GLY A 230 29.86 48.39 -24.37
N LYS A 231 29.89 49.25 -25.39
CA LYS A 231 31.07 50.06 -25.70
C LYS A 231 31.29 51.13 -24.62
N CYS A 232 32.46 51.13 -24.00
CA CYS A 232 32.90 52.16 -23.06
C CYS A 232 33.97 53.01 -23.76
N PHE A 233 33.59 54.17 -24.27
CA PHE A 233 34.53 55.11 -24.87
C PHE A 233 34.20 56.56 -24.53
N VAL A 234 35.22 57.40 -24.52
CA VAL A 234 35.08 58.86 -24.35
C VAL A 234 35.68 59.54 -25.57
N ASN A 235 34.87 60.35 -26.25
CA ASN A 235 35.33 61.14 -27.38
C ASN A 235 36.15 62.34 -26.89
N ILE A 236 37.32 62.54 -27.48
CA ILE A 236 38.13 63.74 -27.29
C ILE A 236 38.32 64.43 -28.65
N ARG A 237 38.82 65.67 -28.64
CA ARG A 237 38.85 66.55 -29.82
C ARG A 237 39.44 65.92 -31.09
N TYR A 238 40.41 65.00 -30.96
CA TYR A 238 41.12 64.41 -32.10
C TYR A 238 41.23 62.88 -32.03
N ASN A 239 40.57 62.21 -31.07
CA ASN A 239 40.75 60.79 -30.78
C ASN A 239 39.57 60.24 -29.97
N SER A 240 39.49 58.92 -29.77
CA SER A 240 38.66 58.29 -28.76
C SER A 240 39.54 57.58 -27.72
N TRP A 241 39.12 57.61 -26.45
CA TRP A 241 39.67 56.71 -25.44
C TRP A 241 38.80 55.50 -25.29
N GLU A 242 39.44 54.34 -25.39
CA GLU A 242 38.80 53.05 -25.31
C GLU A 242 39.56 52.15 -24.34
N LEU A 243 38.94 51.03 -24.00
CA LEU A 243 39.60 49.94 -23.31
C LEU A 243 40.57 49.26 -24.28
N VAL A 244 41.87 49.29 -23.95
CA VAL A 244 42.97 48.85 -24.84
C VAL A 244 43.50 47.46 -24.46
N ASP A 245 43.27 47.01 -23.22
CA ASP A 245 43.77 45.71 -22.77
C ASP A 245 43.08 44.54 -23.50
N LYS A 246 43.84 43.46 -23.80
CA LYS A 246 43.28 42.28 -24.48
C LYS A 246 42.25 41.56 -23.62
N ASN A 247 42.47 41.57 -22.31
CA ASN A 247 41.63 40.92 -21.33
C ASN A 247 41.28 41.89 -20.20
N VAL A 248 40.06 41.76 -19.71
CA VAL A 248 39.59 42.40 -18.50
C VAL A 248 39.65 41.38 -17.36
N ILE A 249 40.18 41.80 -16.22
CA ILE A 249 40.28 40.96 -15.02
C ILE A 249 39.01 41.12 -14.22
N LEU A 250 38.22 40.05 -14.11
CA LEU A 250 37.04 39.94 -13.27
C LEU A 250 37.38 39.20 -11.98
N ARG A 251 37.09 39.80 -10.83
CA ARG A 251 37.19 39.16 -9.51
C ARG A 251 35.81 39.08 -8.89
N TRP A 252 35.49 37.93 -8.32
CA TRP A 252 34.23 37.69 -7.61
C TRP A 252 34.50 37.37 -6.15
N ASP A 253 33.78 38.05 -5.26
CA ASP A 253 33.75 37.76 -3.83
C ASP A 253 32.33 37.33 -3.44
N ALA A 254 32.15 36.03 -3.31
CA ALA A 254 30.88 35.42 -2.92
C ALA A 254 30.45 35.78 -1.49
N GLY A 255 31.39 36.10 -0.59
CA GLY A 255 31.07 36.47 0.79
C GLY A 255 30.43 37.85 0.89
N ALA A 256 30.94 38.80 0.11
CA ALA A 256 30.43 40.17 0.05
C ALA A 256 29.37 40.40 -1.05
N ASN A 257 29.07 39.38 -1.86
CA ASN A 257 28.32 39.51 -3.12
C ASN A 257 28.81 40.68 -3.98
N SER A 258 30.13 40.85 -4.07
CA SER A 258 30.73 41.97 -4.78
C SER A 258 31.70 41.50 -5.85
N PHE A 259 31.80 42.24 -6.94
CA PHE A 259 32.78 41.98 -7.98
C PHE A 259 33.62 43.20 -8.29
N THR A 260 34.85 42.96 -8.70
CA THR A 260 35.77 43.98 -9.18
C THR A 260 36.18 43.67 -10.61
N VAL A 261 36.01 44.65 -11.49
CA VAL A 261 36.47 44.62 -12.87
C VAL A 261 37.64 45.58 -13.00
N SER A 262 38.73 45.13 -13.60
CA SER A 262 39.91 45.97 -13.80
C SER A 262 40.57 45.73 -15.16
N GLY A 263 41.20 46.77 -15.67
CA GLY A 263 41.88 46.74 -16.97
C GLY A 263 42.66 48.02 -17.22
N LYS A 264 43.01 48.27 -18.49
CA LYS A 264 43.63 49.52 -18.93
C LYS A 264 42.82 50.21 -20.02
N TYR A 265 42.80 51.54 -19.99
CA TYR A 265 42.23 52.38 -21.04
C TYR A 265 43.31 53.30 -21.64
N GLY A 266 43.13 53.74 -22.88
CA GLY A 266 44.12 54.55 -23.58
C GLY A 266 43.60 55.08 -24.90
N VAL A 267 44.46 55.75 -25.67
CA VAL A 267 44.14 56.11 -27.05
C VAL A 267 43.97 54.81 -27.83
N SER A 268 42.79 54.60 -28.41
CA SER A 268 42.60 53.48 -29.35
C SER A 268 43.66 53.67 -30.41
N ALA A 269 44.55 52.69 -30.59
CA ALA A 269 45.68 52.82 -31.50
C ALA A 269 45.09 53.16 -32.87
N MET A 270 45.10 54.46 -33.21
CA MET A 270 44.74 54.92 -34.52
C MET A 270 45.61 54.10 -35.46
N ALA A 271 44.96 53.44 -36.40
CA ALA A 271 45.61 52.76 -37.50
C ALA A 271 46.36 53.79 -38.36
N TYR A 272 47.38 54.45 -37.80
CA TYR A 272 48.40 55.22 -38.52
C TYR A 272 49.40 54.26 -39.19
N LEU A 273 48.90 53.14 -39.69
CA LEU A 273 49.62 52.16 -40.49
C LEU A 273 48.98 52.04 -41.89
N GLU A 274 48.56 53.17 -42.44
CA GLU A 274 48.50 53.40 -43.89
C GLU A 274 49.29 54.66 -44.23
#